data_AF-A0A5Q0JSS1-F1
#
_entry.id   AF-A0A5Q0JSS1-F1
#
_cell.length_a   1.000
_cell.length_b   1.000
_cell.length_c   1.000
_cell.angle_alpha   90.00
_cell.angle_beta   90.00
_cell.angle_gamma   90.00
#
_symmetry.space_group_name_H-M   'P 1'
#
loop_
_entity.id
_entity.type
_entity.pdbx_description
1 polymer ?
#
loop_
_entity_poly.entity_id
_entity_poly.type
_entity_poly.pdbx_seq_one_letter_code
_entity_poly.pdbx_strand_id
1 'polypeptide(L)'
;MNICSNNCLANKTDFSLVMVAKKIADALKVSLDYLVGKTDQQLDDDVLNRINEVSKMNDTDKGHVFSLLDAFIAKTKIKGLV
;
A
#
# COMPACT_ATOMS: atom_id res chain seq x y z
N MET A 1 -3.94 43.51 22.56
CA MET A 1 -4.01 43.11 21.15
C MET A 1 -3.00 41.97 20.99
N ASN A 2 -3.48 40.73 21.13
CA ASN A 2 -2.61 39.55 21.17
C ASN A 2 -2.13 39.22 19.77
N ILE A 3 -0.82 39.29 19.57
CA ILE A 3 -0.14 38.83 18.36
C ILE A 3 -0.07 37.30 18.48
N CYS A 4 -1.14 36.63 18.05
CA CYS A 4 -1.09 35.25 17.61
C CYS A 4 -0.05 35.16 16.47
N SER A 5 0.67 34.08 16.25
CA SER A 5 0.90 32.83 16.95
C SER A 5 1.95 32.15 16.06
N ASN A 6 2.84 31.36 16.66
CA ASN A 6 3.91 30.67 15.96
C ASN A 6 3.33 29.73 14.89
N ASN A 7 3.38 30.12 13.60
CA ASN A 7 3.38 29.14 12.52
C ASN A 7 3.95 29.72 11.20
N CYS A 8 5.23 30.08 11.23
CA CYS A 8 6.03 30.35 10.01
C CYS A 8 6.97 29.17 9.71
N LEU A 9 6.49 27.93 9.85
CA LEU A 9 7.20 26.71 9.44
C LEU A 9 6.29 25.74 8.65
N ALA A 10 5.16 26.19 8.13
CA ALA A 10 4.49 25.47 7.06
C ALA A 10 5.13 25.92 5.75
N ASN A 11 5.64 24.97 4.95
CA ASN A 11 6.11 25.18 3.58
C ASN A 11 7.59 25.60 3.39
N LYS A 12 8.51 24.72 3.80
CA LYS A 12 9.80 24.58 3.09
C LYS A 12 10.12 23.14 2.67
N THR A 13 9.22 22.18 2.94
CA THR A 13 9.46 20.74 2.72
C THR A 13 8.48 20.08 1.75
N ASP A 14 7.51 20.80 1.17
CA ASP A 14 6.51 20.23 0.25
C ASP A 14 7.02 19.96 -1.18
N PHE A 15 8.31 20.24 -1.47
CA PHE A 15 8.93 19.97 -2.78
C PHE A 15 9.94 18.81 -2.72
N SER A 16 9.64 17.75 -1.96
CA SER A 16 10.46 16.53 -2.03
C SER A 16 10.12 15.72 -3.28
N LEU A 17 11.15 15.19 -3.96
CA LEU A 17 11.02 14.28 -5.11
C LEU A 17 10.16 13.04 -4.75
N VAL A 18 10.20 12.62 -3.48
CA VAL A 18 9.38 11.52 -2.94
C VAL A 18 7.89 11.86 -2.99
N MET A 19 7.52 13.11 -2.70
CA MET A 19 6.12 13.54 -2.73
C MET A 19 5.59 13.62 -4.15
N VAL A 20 6.44 14.04 -5.10
CA VAL A 20 6.11 14.02 -6.54
C VAL A 20 5.92 12.60 -7.03
N ALA A 21 6.82 11.69 -6.70
CA ALA A 21 6.72 10.28 -7.07
C ALA A 21 5.45 9.64 -6.49
N LYS A 22 5.09 9.97 -5.24
CA LYS A 22 3.83 9.53 -4.63
C LYS A 22 2.60 10.03 -5.40
N LYS A 23 2.55 11.31 -5.77
CA LYS A 23 1.43 11.88 -6.55
C LYS A 23 1.27 11.22 -7.92
N ILE A 24 2.38 10.86 -8.56
CA ILE A 24 2.37 10.13 -9.83
C ILE A 24 1.87 8.70 -9.63
N ALA A 25 2.29 8.02 -8.57
CA ALA A 25 1.82 6.68 -8.20
C ALA A 25 0.29 6.68 -7.97
N ASP A 26 -0.19 7.65 -7.18
CA ASP A 26 -1.62 7.83 -6.90
C ASP A 26 -2.42 8.13 -8.19
N ALA A 27 -1.87 8.94 -9.11
CA ALA A 27 -2.53 9.26 -10.39
C ALA A 27 -2.60 8.06 -11.35
N LEU A 28 -1.59 7.20 -11.32
CA LEU A 28 -1.50 6.00 -12.15
C LEU A 28 -2.15 4.77 -11.50
N LYS A 29 -2.63 4.90 -10.25
CA LYS A 29 -3.21 3.81 -9.44
C LYS A 29 -2.29 2.59 -9.34
N VAL A 30 -1.02 2.86 -9.03
CA VAL A 30 0.02 1.86 -8.85
C VAL A 30 0.81 2.14 -7.57
N SER A 31 1.48 1.13 -7.04
CA SER A 31 2.39 1.32 -5.90
C SER A 31 3.63 2.14 -6.29
N LEU A 32 4.18 2.90 -5.32
CA LEU A 32 5.43 3.63 -5.51
C LEU A 32 6.60 2.68 -5.83
N ASP A 33 6.61 1.49 -5.23
CA ASP A 33 7.62 0.46 -5.49
C ASP A 33 7.60 -0.05 -6.94
N TYR A 34 6.43 -0.06 -7.59
CA TYR A 34 6.31 -0.34 -9.02
C TYR A 34 6.96 0.76 -9.87
N LEU A 35 6.73 2.04 -9.54
CA LEU A 35 7.36 3.17 -10.27
C LEU A 35 8.89 3.22 -10.11
N VAL A 36 9.40 2.75 -8.96
CA VAL A 36 10.84 2.69 -8.68
C VAL A 36 11.46 1.38 -9.21
N GLY A 37 10.66 0.49 -9.82
CA GLY A 37 11.14 -0.76 -10.40
C GLY A 37 11.62 -1.78 -9.35
N LYS A 38 11.16 -1.67 -8.10
CA LYS A 38 11.47 -2.63 -7.02
C LYS A 38 10.63 -3.90 -7.12
N THR A 39 9.54 -3.87 -7.89
CA THR A 39 8.65 -5.01 -8.10
C THR A 39 8.23 -5.05 -9.57
N ASP A 40 8.48 -6.16 -10.26
CA ASP A 40 8.02 -6.38 -11.65
C ASP A 40 6.49 -6.53 -11.76
N GLN A 41 5.82 -6.77 -10.64
CA GLN A 41 4.39 -7.05 -10.58
C GLN A 41 3.62 -5.77 -10.23
N GLN A 42 2.80 -5.29 -11.16
CA GLN A 42 1.82 -4.23 -10.91
C GLN A 42 0.77 -4.79 -9.94
N LEU A 43 0.84 -4.39 -8.68
CA LEU A 43 -0.20 -4.68 -7.71
C LEU A 43 -1.31 -3.64 -7.90
N ASP A 44 -2.50 -4.13 -8.25
CA ASP A 44 -3.71 -3.32 -8.32
C ASP A 44 -4.00 -2.69 -6.94
N ASP A 45 -4.36 -1.41 -6.92
CA ASP A 45 -4.73 -0.67 -5.72
C ASP A 45 -5.80 -1.39 -4.89
N ASP A 46 -6.72 -2.09 -5.55
CA ASP A 46 -7.75 -2.88 -4.88
C ASP A 46 -7.16 -4.05 -4.06
N VAL A 47 -6.09 -4.67 -4.54
CA VAL A 47 -5.38 -5.74 -3.84
C VAL A 47 -4.61 -5.15 -2.65
N LEU A 48 -3.95 -4.02 -2.84
CA LEU A 48 -3.22 -3.32 -1.77
C LEU A 48 -4.16 -2.87 -0.65
N ASN A 49 -5.32 -2.31 -0.99
CA ASN A 49 -6.33 -1.91 -0.02
C ASN A 49 -6.83 -3.12 0.80
N ARG A 50 -7.11 -4.25 0.15
CA ARG A 50 -7.50 -5.48 0.85
C ARG A 50 -6.41 -5.97 1.81
N ILE A 51 -5.16 -5.96 1.39
CA ILE A 51 -4.02 -6.36 2.25
C ILE A 51 -3.85 -5.38 3.43
N ASN A 52 -4.04 -4.08 3.21
CA ASN A 52 -4.02 -3.07 4.26
C ASN A 52 -5.14 -3.28 5.28
N GLU A 53 -6.36 -3.59 4.84
CA GLU A 53 -7.47 -3.90 5.74
C GLU A 53 -7.20 -5.18 6.55
N VAL A 54 -6.67 -6.23 5.94
CA VAL A 54 -6.23 -7.46 6.65
C VAL A 54 -5.13 -7.16 7.67
N SER A 55 -4.22 -6.23 7.36
CA SER A 55 -3.15 -5.83 8.28
C SER A 55 -3.68 -5.15 9.55
N LYS A 56 -4.83 -4.47 9.48
CA LYS A 56 -5.50 -3.80 10.61
C LYS A 56 -6.31 -4.76 11.49
N MET A 57 -6.55 -5.99 11.06
CA MET A 57 -7.29 -7.00 11.83
C MET A 57 -6.48 -7.46 13.05
N ASN A 58 -7.18 -8.00 14.06
CA ASN A 58 -6.53 -8.69 15.18
C ASN A 58 -5.80 -9.95 14.69
N ASP A 59 -4.84 -10.44 15.48
CA ASP A 59 -3.94 -11.52 15.05
C ASP A 59 -4.68 -12.84 14.77
N THR A 60 -5.77 -13.11 15.49
CA THR A 60 -6.60 -14.31 15.29
C THR A 60 -7.31 -14.27 13.93
N ASP A 61 -8.02 -13.18 13.62
CA ASP A 61 -8.76 -13.02 12.37
C ASP A 61 -7.81 -12.94 11.17
N LYS A 62 -6.69 -12.25 11.34
CA LYS A 62 -5.60 -12.20 10.36
C LYS A 62 -5.06 -13.60 10.06
N GLY A 63 -4.84 -14.42 11.08
CA GLY A 63 -4.42 -15.82 10.94
C GLY A 63 -5.42 -16.67 10.15
N HIS A 64 -6.72 -16.47 10.38
CA HIS A 64 -7.78 -17.15 9.62
C HIS A 64 -7.78 -16.74 8.15
N VAL A 65 -7.64 -15.45 7.85
CA VAL A 65 -7.58 -14.95 6.47
C VAL A 65 -6.38 -15.51 5.72
N PHE A 66 -5.20 -15.55 6.35
CA PHE A 66 -4.01 -16.13 5.72
C PHE A 66 -4.15 -17.64 5.51
N SER A 67 -4.72 -18.37 6.47
CA SER A 67 -4.95 -19.81 6.32
C SER A 67 -5.86 -20.13 5.13
N LEU A 68 -6.91 -19.33 4.93
CA LEU A 68 -7.79 -19.46 3.77
C LEU A 68 -7.03 -19.14 2.48
N LEU A 69 -6.29 -18.03 2.45
CA LEU A 69 -5.51 -17.61 1.29
C LEU A 69 -4.51 -18.70 0.87
N ASP A 70 -3.78 -19.28 1.81
CA ASP A 70 -2.83 -20.36 1.59
C ASP A 70 -3.50 -21.63 1.06
N ALA A 71 -4.66 -21.99 1.60
CA ALA A 71 -5.44 -23.13 1.12
C ALA A 71 -5.89 -22.93 -0.35
N PHE A 72 -6.32 -21.72 -0.72
CA PHE A 72 -6.68 -21.41 -2.10
C PHE A 72 -5.46 -21.41 -3.03
N ILE A 73 -4.34 -20.84 -2.61
CA ILE A 73 -3.09 -20.85 -3.39
C ILE A 73 -2.65 -22.30 -3.63
N ALA A 74 -2.62 -23.14 -2.58
CA ALA A 74 -2.26 -24.55 -2.68
C ALA A 74 -3.18 -25.31 -3.64
N LYS A 75 -4.50 -25.14 -3.51
CA LYS A 75 -5.49 -25.74 -4.42
C LYS A 75 -5.26 -25.34 -5.87
N THR A 76 -4.92 -24.08 -6.12
CA THR A 76 -4.73 -23.57 -7.49
C THR A 76 -3.44 -24.10 -8.10
N LYS A 77 -2.36 -24.19 -7.32
CA LYS A 77 -1.11 -24.83 -7.74
C LYS A 77 -1.31 -26.30 -8.10
N ILE A 78 -2.05 -27.04 -7.27
CA ILE A 78 -2.37 -28.46 -7.53
C ILE A 78 -3.22 -28.61 -8.79
N LYS A 79 -4.22 -27.76 -9.00
CA LYS A 79 -5.05 -27.77 -10.22
C LYS A 79 -4.31 -27.40 -11.50
N GLY A 80 -3.20 -26.67 -11.42
CA GLY A 80 -2.36 -26.36 -12.59
C GLY A 80 -1.33 -27.44 -12.91
N LEU A 81 -1.17 -28.43 -12.02
CA LEU A 81 -0.24 -29.57 -12.14
C LEU A 81 -0.93 -30.85 -12.63
N VAL A 82 -2.26 -30.86 -12.72
CA VAL A 82 -3.10 -31.96 -13.24
C VAL A 82 -3.79 -31.47 -14.50
#